data_AF-B2AC69-F1
#
_entry.id   AF-B2AC69-F1
#
_cell.length_a   1.000
_cell.length_b   1.000
_cell.length_c   1.000
_cell.angle_alpha   90.00
_cell.angle_beta   90.00
_cell.angle_gamma   90.00
#
_symmetry.space_group_name_H-M   'P 1'
#
loop_
_entity.id
_entity.type
_entity.pdbx_description
1 polymer ?
#
loop_
_entity_poly.entity_id
_entity_poly.type
_entity_poly.pdbx_seq_one_letter_code
_entity_poly.pdbx_strand_id
1 'polypeptide(L)'
;MFMGTILLACTSFAQLDASLPLASHWPFVSSPHDLDWLKICSGKRVVQKLADTHAADSALRDISYEFVLSGPAARVELLPEEDAIARLPEPLRRLLRLDHAGVSAKTNAYYDAGVVVGRVLPLEISDDNLLVSLVLVSFLPVRFREMLEEKDAKALLLFAWYHAKIGQFGRWWVWRRAVTEGRAILAYLERYYGGTVGGDEELLGYPKKWCGMEVMVNEGMT
;
A
#
# COMPACT_ATOMS: atom_id res chain seq x y z
N MET A 1 13.20 0.55 21.34
CA MET A 1 11.99 -0.27 21.05
C MET A 1 11.35 0.09 19.70
N PHE A 2 11.13 1.36 19.39
CA PHE A 2 10.53 1.83 18.10
C PHE A 2 11.28 1.41 16.83
N MET A 3 12.60 1.66 16.74
CA MET A 3 13.40 1.27 15.55
C MET A 3 13.38 -0.24 15.30
N GLY A 4 13.33 -1.06 16.36
CA GLY A 4 13.17 -2.51 16.25
C GLY A 4 11.85 -2.91 15.59
N THR A 5 10.76 -2.19 15.86
CA THR A 5 9.47 -2.45 15.20
C THR A 5 9.44 -2.05 13.73
N ILE A 6 10.13 -0.96 13.37
CA ILE A 6 10.27 -0.55 11.96
C ILE A 6 11.10 -1.59 11.20
N LEU A 7 12.21 -2.05 11.78
CA LEU A 7 13.03 -3.09 11.17
C LEU A 7 12.25 -4.41 11.03
N LEU A 8 11.48 -4.82 12.04
CA LEU A 8 10.62 -6.01 11.97
C LEU A 8 9.55 -5.89 10.89
N ALA A 9 8.95 -4.70 10.74
CA ALA A 9 7.99 -4.42 9.68
C ALA A 9 8.64 -4.50 8.29
N CYS A 10 9.83 -3.91 8.12
CA CYS A 10 10.59 -3.99 6.87
C CYS A 10 11.06 -5.40 6.53
N THR A 11 11.51 -6.19 7.52
CA THR A 11 11.91 -7.58 7.29
C THR A 11 10.72 -8.45 6.95
N SER A 12 9.60 -8.32 7.67
CA SER A 12 8.35 -9.01 7.34
C SER A 12 7.87 -8.65 5.94
N PHE A 13 7.95 -7.37 5.56
CA PHE A 13 7.68 -6.93 4.18
C PHE A 13 8.63 -7.60 3.17
N ALA A 14 9.94 -7.63 3.44
CA ALA A 14 10.93 -8.20 2.53
C ALA A 14 10.84 -9.74 2.39
N GLN A 15 10.17 -10.41 3.33
CA GLN A 15 9.96 -11.86 3.35
C GLN A 15 8.82 -12.29 2.42
N LEU A 16 9.12 -12.39 1.14
CA LEU A 16 8.29 -13.06 0.14
C LEU A 16 9.17 -13.94 -0.75
N ASP A 17 8.75 -15.18 -0.97
CA ASP A 17 9.41 -16.07 -1.92
C ASP A 17 8.90 -15.81 -3.35
N ALA A 18 9.46 -14.79 -4.01
CA ALA A 18 9.10 -14.43 -5.37
C ALA A 18 9.45 -15.49 -6.44
N SER A 19 10.10 -16.60 -6.08
CA SER A 19 10.38 -17.71 -7.00
C SER A 19 9.17 -18.64 -7.21
N LEU A 20 8.20 -18.60 -6.30
CA LEU A 20 6.99 -19.41 -6.40
C LEU A 20 6.05 -18.88 -7.49
N PRO A 21 5.25 -19.76 -8.15
CA PRO A 21 4.24 -19.35 -9.13
C PRO A 21 3.25 -18.31 -8.56
N LEU A 22 2.71 -17.42 -9.40
CA LEU A 22 1.73 -16.40 -8.98
C LEU A 22 0.52 -16.98 -8.24
N ALA A 23 0.05 -18.16 -8.65
CA ALA A 23 -1.08 -18.85 -8.02
C ALA A 23 -0.79 -19.36 -6.60
N SER A 24 0.48 -19.39 -6.18
CA SER A 24 0.90 -19.74 -4.82
C SER A 24 0.93 -18.54 -3.86
N HIS A 25 0.69 -17.32 -4.38
CA HIS A 25 0.69 -16.08 -3.60
C HIS A 25 -0.74 -15.60 -3.33
N TRP A 26 -0.92 -14.85 -2.24
CA TRP A 26 -2.13 -14.04 -2.04
C TRP A 26 -2.31 -13.10 -3.25
N PRO A 27 -3.52 -12.92 -3.80
CA PRO A 27 -4.83 -13.34 -3.26
C PRO A 27 -5.38 -14.69 -3.73
N PHE A 28 -4.61 -15.50 -4.48
CA PHE A 28 -5.10 -16.79 -5.00
C PHE A 28 -5.26 -17.85 -3.91
N VAL A 29 -4.31 -17.89 -2.97
CA VAL A 29 -4.40 -18.73 -1.78
C VAL A 29 -4.98 -17.92 -0.63
N SER A 30 -5.69 -18.61 0.26
CA SER A 30 -6.11 -18.06 1.54
C SER A 30 -5.34 -18.78 2.65
N SER A 31 -4.50 -18.05 3.34
CA SER A 31 -3.72 -18.47 4.50
C SER A 31 -4.10 -17.60 5.70
N PRO A 32 -4.12 -18.16 6.92
CA PRO A 32 -4.27 -17.34 8.14
C PRO A 32 -3.15 -16.30 8.28
N HIS A 33 -2.03 -16.48 7.57
CA HIS A 33 -0.88 -15.58 7.56
C HIS A 33 -0.91 -14.54 6.43
N ASP A 34 -1.96 -14.53 5.61
CA ASP A 34 -2.10 -13.51 4.57
C ASP A 34 -2.17 -12.12 5.20
N LEU A 35 -1.47 -11.18 4.58
CA LEU A 35 -1.37 -9.80 5.03
C LEU A 35 -0.80 -9.64 6.46
N ASP A 36 -0.15 -10.68 7.04
CA ASP A 36 0.49 -10.58 8.36
C ASP A 36 1.52 -9.46 8.41
N TRP A 37 2.21 -9.20 7.30
CA TRP A 37 3.13 -8.07 7.19
C TRP A 37 2.42 -6.73 7.38
N LEU A 38 1.18 -6.55 6.89
CA LEU A 38 0.35 -5.36 7.15
C LEU A 38 -0.09 -5.30 8.62
N LYS A 39 -0.40 -6.46 9.23
CA LYS A 39 -0.79 -6.55 10.65
C LYS A 39 0.39 -6.17 11.55
N ILE A 40 1.57 -6.73 11.32
CA ILE A 40 2.84 -6.39 12.01
C ILE A 40 3.16 -4.91 11.85
N CYS A 41 3.09 -4.40 10.62
CA CYS A 41 3.22 -2.98 10.29
C CYS A 41 2.28 -2.09 11.15
N SER A 42 1.03 -2.51 11.36
CA SER A 42 0.08 -1.73 12.17
C SER A 42 0.35 -1.79 13.68
N GLY A 43 0.95 -2.88 14.18
CA GLY A 43 1.30 -3.07 15.59
C GLY A 43 2.29 -2.03 16.12
N LYS A 44 3.08 -1.39 15.25
CA LYS A 44 3.98 -0.29 15.63
C LYS A 44 3.27 0.87 16.32
N ARG A 45 2.00 1.14 16.00
CA ARG A 45 1.23 2.24 16.60
C ARG A 45 1.00 2.01 18.10
N VAL A 46 0.74 0.76 18.47
CA VAL A 46 0.60 0.36 19.88
C VAL A 46 1.93 0.51 20.61
N VAL A 47 3.02 0.05 19.98
CA VAL A 47 4.37 0.16 20.56
C VAL A 47 4.82 1.61 20.70
N GLN A 48 4.59 2.45 19.69
CA GLN A 48 4.91 3.88 19.74
C GLN A 48 4.13 4.59 20.85
N LYS A 49 2.83 4.30 20.97
CA LYS A 49 1.99 4.85 22.04
C LYS A 49 2.44 4.39 23.43
N LEU A 50 2.83 3.12 23.57
CA LEU A 50 3.26 2.54 24.84
C LEU A 50 4.67 3.00 25.25
N ALA A 51 5.56 3.22 24.29
CA ALA A 51 6.95 3.60 24.54
C ALA A 51 7.16 5.11 24.78
N ASP A 52 6.09 5.92 24.69
CA ASP A 52 6.12 7.38 24.79
C ASP A 52 7.35 8.01 24.11
N THR A 53 7.48 7.77 22.81
CA THR A 53 8.66 8.17 22.02
C THR A 53 8.85 9.69 21.92
N HIS A 54 7.87 10.47 22.40
CA HIS A 54 7.90 11.93 22.41
C HIS A 54 8.18 12.51 23.81
N ALA A 55 8.34 11.67 24.84
CA ALA A 55 8.73 12.10 26.18
C ALA A 55 10.04 12.90 26.13
N ALA A 56 10.13 13.93 26.97
CA ALA A 56 11.22 14.90 26.91
C ALA A 56 12.61 14.28 27.12
N ASP A 57 12.66 13.16 27.84
CA ASP A 57 13.82 12.36 28.21
C ASP A 57 14.07 11.14 27.30
N SER A 58 13.24 10.95 26.26
CA SER A 58 13.40 9.83 25.35
C SER A 58 14.62 10.02 24.45
N ALA A 59 15.54 9.04 24.46
CA ALA A 59 16.65 8.98 23.51
C ALA A 59 16.21 8.86 22.04
N LEU A 60 14.92 8.58 21.80
CA LEU A 60 14.31 8.50 20.47
C LEU A 60 13.60 9.79 20.07
N ARG A 61 13.57 10.80 20.93
CA ARG A 61 12.86 12.06 20.69
C ARG A 61 13.36 12.76 19.43
N ASP A 62 14.67 12.90 19.27
CA ASP A 62 15.25 13.60 18.13
C ASP A 62 15.00 12.86 16.81
N ILE A 63 15.16 11.52 16.82
CA ILE A 63 14.85 10.67 15.65
C ILE A 63 13.35 10.72 15.33
N SER A 64 12.48 10.68 16.33
CA SER A 64 11.03 10.77 16.14
C SER A 64 10.63 12.15 15.63
N TYR A 65 11.28 13.22 16.11
CA TYR A 65 11.03 14.58 15.67
C TYR A 65 11.51 14.83 14.24
N GLU A 66 12.72 14.37 13.90
CA GLU A 66 13.29 14.51 12.56
C GLU A 66 12.57 13.61 11.55
N PHE A 67 12.24 12.37 11.90
CA PHE A 67 11.58 11.42 11.00
C PHE A 67 10.09 11.72 10.84
N VAL A 68 9.35 11.99 11.93
CA VAL A 68 7.87 12.10 11.91
C VAL A 68 7.37 13.54 11.86
N LEU A 69 8.04 14.51 12.49
CA LEU A 69 7.52 15.87 12.68
C LEU A 69 8.17 16.94 11.78
N SER A 70 9.41 16.73 11.32
CA SER A 70 10.15 17.73 10.52
C SER A 70 10.66 17.22 9.17
N GLY A 71 10.66 15.90 8.94
CA GLY A 71 11.20 15.25 7.75
C GLY A 71 10.19 15.06 6.61
N PRO A 72 10.57 14.32 5.55
CA PRO A 72 9.68 13.99 4.44
C PRO A 72 8.38 13.32 4.89
N ALA A 73 8.39 12.55 6.00
CA ALA A 73 7.19 11.92 6.55
C ALA A 73 6.14 12.94 7.01
N ALA A 74 6.59 13.99 7.70
CA ALA A 74 5.71 15.04 8.18
C ALA A 74 4.97 15.70 7.01
N ARG A 75 5.67 15.98 5.90
CA ARG A 75 5.04 16.60 4.71
C ARG A 75 3.98 15.72 4.06
N VAL A 76 4.15 14.40 4.13
CA VAL A 76 3.21 13.44 3.55
C VAL A 76 2.04 13.17 4.51
N GLU A 77 2.30 13.05 5.80
CA GLU A 77 1.29 12.78 6.83
C GLU A 77 0.43 14.01 7.16
N LEU A 78 1.01 15.21 7.12
CA LEU A 78 0.31 16.49 7.35
C LEU A 78 -0.49 16.98 6.15
N LEU A 79 -0.43 16.29 5.00
CA LEU A 79 -1.27 16.62 3.86
C LEU A 79 -2.75 16.46 4.25
N PRO A 80 -3.60 17.49 4.09
CA PRO A 80 -5.03 17.38 4.35
C PRO A 80 -5.63 16.18 3.62
N GLU A 81 -6.58 15.49 4.26
CA GLU A 81 -7.16 14.26 3.71
C GLU A 81 -7.85 14.50 2.37
N GLU A 82 -8.56 15.62 2.24
CA GLU A 82 -9.21 16.08 1.01
C GLU A 82 -8.20 16.30 -0.12
N ASP A 83 -7.06 16.91 0.17
CA ASP A 83 -5.97 17.08 -0.80
C ASP A 83 -5.35 15.74 -1.18
N ALA A 84 -5.19 14.81 -0.23
CA ALA A 84 -4.70 13.47 -0.51
C ALA A 84 -5.64 12.71 -1.46
N ILE A 85 -6.94 12.76 -1.20
CA ILE A 85 -7.96 12.18 -2.07
C ILE A 85 -7.90 12.84 -3.45
N ALA A 86 -7.79 14.16 -3.53
CA ALA A 86 -7.68 14.91 -4.78
C ALA A 86 -6.42 14.57 -5.61
N ARG A 87 -5.43 13.88 -5.02
CA ARG A 87 -4.24 13.38 -5.73
C ARG A 87 -4.40 11.96 -6.27
N LEU A 88 -5.44 11.22 -5.89
CA LEU A 88 -5.79 9.97 -6.56
C LEU A 88 -6.19 10.25 -8.02
N PRO A 89 -5.90 9.36 -8.97
CA PRO A 89 -6.44 9.46 -10.32
C PRO A 89 -7.97 9.58 -10.32
N GLU A 90 -8.53 10.43 -11.18
CA GLU A 90 -9.98 10.66 -11.25
C GLU A 90 -10.79 9.36 -11.46
N PRO A 91 -10.42 8.46 -12.39
CA PRO A 91 -11.15 7.19 -12.57
C PRO A 91 -11.22 6.37 -11.27
N LEU A 92 -10.13 6.36 -10.49
CA LEU A 92 -10.05 5.63 -9.23
C LEU A 92 -10.93 6.28 -8.15
N ARG A 93 -10.95 7.62 -8.07
CA ARG A 93 -11.86 8.34 -7.15
C ARG A 93 -13.33 8.03 -7.45
N ARG A 94 -13.72 8.07 -8.72
CA ARG A 94 -15.11 7.79 -9.15
C ARG A 94 -15.52 6.37 -8.82
N LEU A 95 -14.66 5.39 -9.14
CA LEU A 95 -14.92 3.97 -8.83
C LEU A 95 -15.16 3.75 -7.32
N LEU A 96 -14.35 4.41 -6.50
CA LEU A 96 -14.39 4.33 -5.04
C LEU A 96 -15.44 5.25 -4.41
N ARG A 97 -16.12 6.11 -5.20
CA ARG A 97 -17.08 7.13 -4.74
C ARG A 97 -16.48 8.09 -3.72
N LEU A 98 -15.27 8.57 -4.02
CA LEU A 98 -14.49 9.51 -3.20
C LEU A 98 -14.52 10.95 -3.74
N ASP A 99 -15.24 11.18 -4.82
CA ASP A 99 -15.36 12.46 -5.52
C ASP A 99 -16.57 13.31 -5.09
N HIS A 100 -17.40 12.79 -4.18
CA HIS A 100 -18.58 13.50 -3.67
C HIS A 100 -18.26 14.37 -2.45
N ALA A 101 -18.90 15.54 -2.37
CA ALA A 101 -18.80 16.42 -1.19
C ALA A 101 -19.33 15.72 0.08
N GLY A 102 -18.61 15.87 1.19
CA GLY A 102 -18.99 15.29 2.48
C GLY A 102 -18.67 13.79 2.64
N VAL A 103 -17.95 13.18 1.69
CA VAL A 103 -17.41 11.83 1.89
C VAL A 103 -16.41 11.81 3.05
N SER A 104 -16.47 10.77 3.87
CA SER A 104 -15.58 10.60 5.03
C SER A 104 -15.42 9.12 5.37
N ALA A 105 -14.51 8.81 6.31
CA ALA A 105 -14.32 7.46 6.85
C ALA A 105 -15.60 6.82 7.41
N LYS A 106 -16.56 7.66 7.86
CA LYS A 106 -17.85 7.18 8.40
C LYS A 106 -18.82 6.73 7.30
N THR A 107 -18.76 7.37 6.14
CA THR A 107 -19.72 7.15 5.05
C THR A 107 -19.17 6.26 3.94
N ASN A 108 -17.85 6.13 3.82
CA ASN A 108 -17.20 5.34 2.79
C ASN A 108 -16.02 4.52 3.34
N ALA A 109 -16.09 3.19 3.19
CA ALA A 109 -15.10 2.25 3.69
C ALA A 109 -13.71 2.37 3.01
N TYR A 110 -13.63 2.98 1.83
CA TYR A 110 -12.40 3.18 1.08
C TYR A 110 -11.71 4.51 1.41
N TYR A 111 -12.35 5.41 2.17
CA TYR A 111 -11.86 6.78 2.37
C TYR A 111 -10.46 6.83 2.97
N ASP A 112 -10.22 6.20 4.12
CA ASP A 112 -8.89 6.23 4.77
C ASP A 112 -7.81 5.57 3.91
N ALA A 113 -8.15 4.48 3.21
CA ALA A 113 -7.22 3.84 2.29
C ALA A 113 -6.91 4.73 1.08
N GLY A 114 -7.91 5.45 0.58
CA GLY A 114 -7.77 6.46 -0.45
C GLY A 114 -6.86 7.60 -0.03
N VAL A 115 -6.99 8.10 1.21
CA VAL A 115 -6.08 9.10 1.79
C VAL A 115 -4.65 8.57 1.82
N VAL A 116 -4.44 7.36 2.34
CA VAL A 116 -3.11 6.73 2.44
C VAL A 116 -2.48 6.58 1.05
N VAL A 117 -3.20 6.03 0.08
CA VAL A 117 -2.68 5.84 -1.28
C VAL A 117 -2.48 7.17 -1.99
N GLY A 118 -3.40 8.12 -1.84
CA GLY A 118 -3.30 9.47 -2.41
C GLY A 118 -2.14 10.29 -1.87
N ARG A 119 -1.69 10.00 -0.64
CA ARG A 119 -0.44 10.54 -0.07
C ARG A 119 0.81 9.93 -0.72
N VAL A 120 0.78 8.66 -1.10
CA VAL A 120 1.93 7.90 -1.62
C VAL A 120 2.11 8.04 -3.14
N LEU A 121 1.02 7.96 -3.92
CA LEU A 121 1.06 8.03 -5.39
C LEU A 121 1.84 9.22 -5.98
N PRO A 122 1.71 10.47 -5.48
CA PRO A 122 2.39 11.62 -6.05
C PRO A 122 3.88 11.70 -5.69
N LEU A 123 4.36 10.91 -4.73
CA LEU A 123 5.74 11.03 -4.23
C LEU A 123 6.74 10.48 -5.23
N GLU A 124 7.82 11.20 -5.48
CA GLU A 124 9.01 10.57 -6.03
C GLU A 124 9.68 9.77 -4.91
N ILE A 125 9.64 8.44 -5.00
CA ILE A 125 10.20 7.60 -3.93
C ILE A 125 11.72 7.66 -4.02
N SER A 126 12.35 8.02 -2.92
CA SER A 126 13.80 8.06 -2.72
C SER A 126 14.17 7.25 -1.48
N ASP A 127 15.46 7.03 -1.25
CA ASP A 127 15.91 6.37 -0.02
C ASP A 127 15.45 7.14 1.24
N ASP A 128 15.32 8.46 1.16
CA ASP A 128 14.93 9.34 2.28
C ASP A 128 13.46 9.18 2.68
N ASN A 129 12.58 8.81 1.74
CA ASN A 129 11.13 8.74 1.96
C ASN A 129 10.54 7.33 1.76
N LEU A 130 11.36 6.34 1.38
CA LEU A 130 10.91 4.97 1.19
C LEU A 130 10.29 4.40 2.46
N LEU A 131 10.98 4.54 3.60
CA LEU A 131 10.51 4.02 4.87
C LEU A 131 9.18 4.65 5.29
N VAL A 132 9.01 5.95 5.03
CA VAL A 132 7.74 6.67 5.23
C VAL A 132 6.63 6.07 4.37
N SER A 133 6.91 5.87 3.08
CA SER A 133 5.94 5.33 2.13
C SER A 133 5.47 3.91 2.53
N LEU A 134 6.39 3.09 3.04
CA LEU A 134 6.08 1.77 3.62
C LEU A 134 5.40 1.87 4.99
N VAL A 135 5.67 2.92 5.75
CA VAL A 135 5.02 3.18 7.03
C VAL A 135 3.57 3.60 6.83
N LEU A 136 3.24 4.32 5.76
CA LEU A 136 1.90 4.82 5.46
C LEU A 136 0.89 3.70 5.22
N VAL A 137 1.28 2.60 4.57
CA VAL A 137 0.36 1.46 4.39
C VAL A 137 0.00 0.78 5.71
N SER A 138 0.80 0.97 6.76
CA SER A 138 0.45 0.50 8.10
C SER A 138 -0.72 1.27 8.71
N PHE A 139 -1.10 2.42 8.14
CA PHE A 139 -2.25 3.23 8.55
C PHE A 139 -3.57 2.75 7.98
N LEU A 140 -3.56 1.79 7.03
CA LEU A 140 -4.79 1.19 6.51
C LEU A 140 -5.68 0.71 7.66
N PRO A 141 -6.99 1.08 7.65
CA PRO A 141 -7.90 0.72 8.72
C PRO A 141 -8.18 -0.78 8.71
N VAL A 142 -8.57 -1.32 9.87
CA VAL A 142 -8.95 -2.75 10.04
C VAL A 142 -9.97 -3.14 8.98
N ARG A 143 -11.02 -2.33 8.80
CA ARG A 143 -12.07 -2.54 7.82
C ARG A 143 -11.59 -2.67 6.38
N PHE A 144 -10.56 -1.92 5.99
CA PHE A 144 -9.99 -2.06 4.65
C PHE A 144 -9.21 -3.37 4.49
N ARG A 145 -8.54 -3.83 5.55
CA ARG A 145 -7.87 -5.13 5.53
C ARG A 145 -8.87 -6.28 5.45
N GLU A 146 -9.99 -6.19 6.15
CA GLU A 146 -11.09 -7.16 6.02
C GLU A 146 -11.59 -7.22 4.57
N MET A 147 -11.75 -6.08 3.89
CA MET A 147 -12.10 -6.05 2.47
C MET A 147 -11.02 -6.70 1.57
N LEU A 148 -9.73 -6.57 1.89
CA LEU A 148 -8.66 -7.28 1.18
C LEU A 148 -8.71 -8.79 1.43
N GLU A 149 -8.99 -9.22 2.66
CA GLU A 149 -9.16 -10.64 3.02
C GLU A 149 -10.38 -11.25 2.31
N GLU A 150 -11.47 -10.48 2.18
CA GLU A 150 -12.67 -10.80 1.40
C GLU A 150 -12.47 -10.71 -0.12
N LYS A 151 -11.29 -10.26 -0.57
CA LYS A 151 -10.93 -10.08 -1.99
C LYS A 151 -11.85 -9.11 -2.72
N ASP A 152 -12.35 -8.08 -2.04
CA ASP A 152 -13.13 -7.01 -2.65
C ASP A 152 -12.34 -6.39 -3.82
N ALA A 153 -12.94 -6.41 -5.02
CA ALA A 153 -12.25 -6.02 -6.25
C ALA A 153 -11.71 -4.59 -6.22
N LYS A 154 -12.43 -3.66 -5.56
CA LYS A 154 -12.02 -2.26 -5.48
C LYS A 154 -10.89 -2.07 -4.48
N ALA A 155 -10.94 -2.76 -3.34
CA ALA A 155 -9.85 -2.76 -2.36
C ALA A 155 -8.58 -3.37 -2.98
N LEU A 156 -8.70 -4.51 -3.66
CA LEU A 156 -7.60 -5.15 -4.39
C LEU A 156 -7.00 -4.20 -5.43
N LEU A 157 -7.84 -3.54 -6.24
CA LEU A 157 -7.37 -2.58 -7.23
C LEU A 157 -6.61 -1.42 -6.59
N LEU A 158 -7.17 -0.76 -5.57
CA LEU A 158 -6.51 0.33 -4.87
C LEU A 158 -5.16 -0.12 -4.27
N PHE A 159 -5.09 -1.35 -3.80
CA PHE A 159 -3.86 -1.94 -3.27
C PHE A 159 -2.83 -2.27 -4.37
N ALA A 160 -3.29 -2.71 -5.55
CA ALA A 160 -2.44 -2.87 -6.74
C ALA A 160 -1.81 -1.54 -7.17
N TRP A 161 -2.54 -0.42 -7.09
CA TRP A 161 -2.00 0.92 -7.34
C TRP A 161 -0.88 1.29 -6.36
N TYR A 162 -1.06 0.99 -5.07
CA TYR A 162 0.00 1.16 -4.06
C TYR A 162 1.22 0.29 -4.38
N HIS A 163 1.02 -1.00 -4.66
CA HIS A 163 2.10 -1.92 -5.01
C HIS A 163 2.88 -1.49 -6.24
N ALA A 164 2.18 -1.07 -7.29
CA ALA A 164 2.78 -0.51 -8.50
C ALA A 164 3.65 0.72 -8.20
N LYS A 165 3.16 1.62 -7.34
CA LYS A 165 3.92 2.80 -6.94
C LYS A 165 5.19 2.45 -6.16
N ILE A 166 5.07 1.58 -5.17
CA ILE A 166 6.22 1.17 -4.35
C ILE A 166 7.23 0.36 -5.17
N GLY A 167 6.75 -0.47 -6.10
CA GLY A 167 7.59 -1.28 -6.99
C GLY A 167 8.47 -0.46 -7.94
N GLN A 168 8.05 0.75 -8.33
CA GLN A 168 8.83 1.66 -9.18
C GLN A 168 10.21 1.99 -8.62
N PHE A 169 10.38 1.99 -7.30
CA PHE A 169 11.65 2.34 -6.68
C PHE A 169 12.77 1.33 -6.96
N GLY A 170 12.43 0.08 -7.32
CA GLY A 170 13.40 -0.90 -7.83
C GLY A 170 14.41 -1.45 -6.81
N ARG A 171 14.34 -1.10 -5.51
CA ARG A 171 15.14 -1.75 -4.47
C ARG A 171 14.71 -3.21 -4.33
N TRP A 172 15.66 -4.15 -4.44
CA TRP A 172 15.39 -5.59 -4.48
C TRP A 172 14.45 -6.11 -3.37
N TRP A 173 14.59 -5.62 -2.14
CA TRP A 173 13.79 -6.07 -1.01
C TRP A 173 12.36 -5.51 -1.02
N VAL A 174 12.16 -4.34 -1.63
CA VAL A 174 10.86 -3.70 -1.83
C VAL A 174 10.15 -4.31 -3.04
N TRP A 175 10.88 -4.34 -4.15
CA TRP A 175 10.43 -4.74 -5.47
C TRP A 175 9.87 -6.16 -5.47
N ARG A 176 10.53 -7.11 -4.79
CA ARG A 176 10.09 -8.52 -4.76
C ARG A 176 8.65 -8.67 -4.29
N ARG A 177 8.27 -8.10 -3.13
CA ARG A 177 6.87 -8.15 -2.68
C ARG A 177 5.99 -7.28 -3.57
N ALA A 178 6.41 -6.04 -3.81
CA ALA A 178 5.58 -5.05 -4.46
C ALA A 178 5.12 -5.50 -5.87
N VAL A 179 6.05 -6.04 -6.65
CA VAL A 179 5.75 -6.54 -7.99
C VAL A 179 5.05 -7.89 -7.94
N THR A 180 5.46 -8.83 -7.07
CA THR A 180 4.86 -10.17 -7.05
C THR A 180 3.41 -10.14 -6.57
N GLU A 181 3.11 -9.48 -5.44
CA GLU A 181 1.73 -9.32 -4.97
C GLU A 181 0.92 -8.46 -5.92
N GLY A 182 1.51 -7.39 -6.49
CA GLY A 182 0.87 -6.59 -7.53
C GLY A 182 0.44 -7.42 -8.75
N ARG A 183 1.33 -8.30 -9.25
CA ARG A 183 1.00 -9.24 -10.35
C ARG A 183 -0.06 -10.25 -9.95
N ALA A 184 0.03 -10.80 -8.75
CA ALA A 184 -0.94 -11.78 -8.24
C ALA A 184 -2.34 -11.14 -8.13
N ILE A 185 -2.43 -9.91 -7.61
CA ILE A 185 -3.68 -9.14 -7.58
C ILE A 185 -4.24 -8.95 -8.99
N LEU A 186 -3.42 -8.51 -9.95
CA LEU A 186 -3.89 -8.25 -11.31
C LEU A 186 -4.36 -9.52 -12.02
N ALA A 187 -3.62 -10.62 -11.91
CA ALA A 187 -4.02 -11.90 -12.45
C ALA A 187 -5.30 -12.44 -11.77
N TYR A 188 -5.49 -12.16 -10.48
CA TYR A 188 -6.71 -12.51 -9.75
C TYR A 188 -7.91 -11.70 -10.25
N LEU A 189 -7.76 -10.39 -10.42
CA LEU A 189 -8.78 -9.52 -10.99
C LEU A 189 -9.14 -9.93 -12.42
N GLU A 190 -8.16 -10.32 -13.22
CA GLU A 190 -8.38 -10.87 -14.57
C GLU A 190 -9.20 -12.16 -14.53
N ARG A 191 -8.81 -13.11 -13.67
CA ARG A 191 -9.47 -14.42 -13.58
C ARG A 191 -10.89 -14.37 -13.02
N TYR A 192 -11.14 -13.54 -12.00
CA TYR A 192 -12.40 -13.57 -11.23
C TYR A 192 -13.32 -12.38 -11.51
N TYR A 193 -12.80 -11.28 -12.07
CA TYR A 193 -13.56 -10.07 -12.41
C TYR A 193 -13.43 -9.69 -13.89
N GLY A 194 -12.91 -10.59 -14.72
CA GLY A 194 -12.83 -10.42 -16.18
C GLY A 194 -11.88 -9.30 -16.62
N GLY A 195 -10.93 -8.89 -15.76
CA GLY A 195 -9.97 -7.84 -16.10
C GLY A 195 -10.57 -6.44 -16.12
N THR A 196 -11.74 -6.26 -15.52
CA THR A 196 -12.38 -4.96 -15.33
C THR A 196 -12.73 -4.79 -13.85
N VAL A 197 -12.65 -3.58 -13.32
CA VAL A 197 -13.18 -3.28 -11.99
C VAL A 197 -14.14 -2.11 -12.13
N GLY A 198 -15.43 -2.36 -11.90
CA GLY A 198 -16.47 -1.37 -12.18
C GLY A 198 -16.68 -1.07 -13.67
N GLY A 199 -16.27 -1.99 -14.57
CA GLY A 199 -16.46 -1.86 -16.01
C GLY A 199 -15.41 -1.02 -16.74
N ASP A 200 -14.32 -0.66 -16.08
CA ASP A 200 -13.25 0.17 -16.64
C ASP A 200 -11.91 -0.60 -16.63
N GLU A 201 -11.38 -0.89 -17.82
CA GLU A 201 -10.09 -1.58 -18.01
C GLU A 201 -8.89 -0.64 -17.84
N GLU A 202 -9.06 0.66 -18.08
CA GLU A 202 -7.99 1.66 -18.03
C GLU A 202 -7.42 1.78 -16.61
N LEU A 203 -8.27 1.52 -15.61
CA LEU A 203 -7.89 1.45 -14.19
C LEU A 203 -6.79 0.43 -13.89
N LEU A 204 -6.65 -0.62 -14.71
CA LEU A 204 -5.59 -1.62 -14.56
C LEU A 204 -4.29 -1.22 -15.28
N GLY A 205 -4.32 -0.22 -16.17
CA GLY A 205 -3.16 0.15 -16.99
C GLY A 205 -1.93 0.54 -16.17
N TYR A 206 -2.09 1.43 -15.19
CA TYR A 206 -0.97 1.85 -14.34
C TYR A 206 -0.38 0.68 -13.53
N PRO A 207 -1.17 -0.15 -12.82
CA PRO A 207 -0.64 -1.34 -12.18
C PRO A 207 -0.01 -2.36 -13.14
N LYS A 208 -0.63 -2.63 -14.30
CA LYS A 208 -0.10 -3.59 -15.30
C LYS A 208 1.27 -3.19 -15.81
N LYS A 209 1.46 -1.90 -16.12
CA LYS A 209 2.73 -1.32 -16.55
C LYS A 209 3.84 -1.53 -15.51
N TRP A 210 3.57 -1.18 -14.25
CA TRP A 210 4.63 -1.11 -13.23
C TRP A 210 4.83 -2.39 -12.43
N CYS A 211 3.85 -3.28 -12.38
CA CYS A 211 4.00 -4.63 -11.87
C CYS A 211 4.45 -5.62 -12.97
N GLY A 212 4.72 -5.17 -14.20
CA GLY A 212 5.36 -5.99 -15.23
C GLY A 212 4.45 -7.04 -15.89
N MET A 213 3.13 -6.77 -16.00
CA MET A 213 2.22 -7.62 -16.79
C MET A 213 2.27 -7.32 -18.29
N GLU A 214 2.82 -6.16 -18.71
CA GLU A 214 2.98 -5.81 -20.13
C GLU A 214 4.14 -6.56 -20.83
N VAL A 215 5.09 -7.13 -20.07
CA VAL A 215 6.26 -7.83 -20.64
C VAL A 215 5.93 -9.30 -20.98
N MET A 216 4.91 -9.90 -20.36
CA MET A 216 4.56 -11.32 -20.56
C MET A 216 3.71 -11.60 -21.80
N VAL A 217 3.20 -10.58 -22.50
CA VAL A 217 2.43 -10.77 -23.75
C VAL A 217 3.34 -10.96 -24.97
N ASN A 218 4.63 -10.58 -24.87
CA ASN A 218 5.57 -10.65 -26.00
C ASN A 218 6.61 -11.78 -25.92
N GLU A 219 6.62 -12.61 -24.87
CA GLU A 219 7.52 -13.79 -24.77
C GLU A 219 6.84 -15.10 -25.16
N GLY A 220 5.86 -15.02 -26.08
CA GLY A 220 5.10 -16.17 -26.56
C GLY A 220 4.82 -16.13 -28.04
N MET A 221 5.78 -15.70 -28.88
CA MET A 221 5.77 -15.90 -30.33
C MET A 221 7.13 -15.56 -30.94
N THR A 222 8.07 -16.50 -30.87
CA THR A 222 9.05 -16.85 -31.93
C THR A 222 9.73 -18.16 -31.57
#